data_AF-A0A482V260-F1
#
_entry.id   AF-A0A482V260-F1
#
_cell.length_a   1.000
_cell.length_b   1.000
_cell.length_c   1.000
_cell.angle_alpha   90.00
_cell.angle_beta   90.00
_cell.angle_gamma   90.00
#
_symmetry.space_group_name_H-M   'P 1'
#
loop_
_entity.id
_entity.type
_entity.pdbx_description
1 polymer ?
#
loop_
_entity_poly.entity_id
_entity_poly.type
_entity_poly.pdbx_seq_one_letter_code
_entity_poly.pdbx_strand_id
1 'polypeptide(L)'
;MVREYWTIILLFTWLSKAWSRCPNWCNNKGLCVTNDDGGYCYCDMGYTGEDCSLKVCPSAFDPVSPILLAENPNRRQVRLETSVLSGKMSGAIFFTFGGATVPLNADATQLDSNQCTYLLSGLKSVSEVTCERELLDSNTHTGRYLVTLRGFPERPHTNNIISHNGNPGMELFACNSSQVSAIEAQGAYCEILDVLPSLPLPVYGECANHGTCNRLTGVCACEYGFKGLACNDIRDDQDIDFVVHEGMQLV
;
A
#
# COMPACT_ATOMS: atom_id res chain seq x y z
N MET A 1 -74.77 7.47 5.90
CA MET A 1 -74.10 6.60 4.91
C MET A 1 -72.65 7.05 4.85
N VAL A 2 -71.80 6.45 5.68
CA VAL A 2 -70.78 5.46 5.27
C VAL A 2 -69.88 6.09 4.19
N ARG A 3 -68.80 6.79 4.56
CA ARG A 3 -67.47 6.24 4.91
C ARG A 3 -66.77 5.68 3.65
N GLU A 4 -65.47 5.96 3.54
CA GLU A 4 -64.49 5.33 2.62
C GLU A 4 -64.08 6.10 1.35
N TYR A 5 -63.28 7.17 1.51
CA TYR A 5 -62.38 7.66 0.43
C TYR A 5 -61.00 8.11 0.93
N TRP A 6 -60.58 7.68 2.13
CA TRP A 6 -59.31 8.13 2.74
C TRP A 6 -58.32 6.99 3.06
N THR A 7 -58.61 5.76 2.65
CA THR A 7 -57.81 4.57 3.02
C THR A 7 -57.02 3.92 1.89
N ILE A 8 -56.99 4.49 0.67
CA ILE A 8 -56.32 3.85 -0.48
C ILE A 8 -55.00 4.54 -0.90
N ILE A 9 -54.72 5.77 -0.45
CA ILE A 9 -53.48 6.47 -0.87
C ILE A 9 -52.25 6.11 0.01
N LEU A 10 -52.43 5.41 1.13
CA LEU A 10 -51.33 5.06 2.06
C LEU A 10 -50.92 3.57 2.05
N LEU A 11 -51.15 2.84 0.96
CA LEU A 11 -50.72 1.44 0.81
C LEU A 11 -49.82 1.17 -0.41
N PHE A 12 -49.14 2.19 -0.93
CA PHE A 12 -48.20 2.05 -2.06
C PHE A 12 -46.82 2.68 -1.84
N THR A 13 -46.35 2.79 -0.60
CA THR A 13 -44.93 3.14 -0.33
C THR A 13 -44.14 2.06 0.40
N TRP A 14 -44.72 0.86 0.58
CA TRP A 14 -44.12 -0.19 1.42
C TRP A 14 -43.62 -1.44 0.69
N LEU A 15 -43.48 -1.43 -0.64
CA LEU A 15 -42.96 -2.60 -1.40
C LEU A 15 -42.05 -2.23 -2.58
N SER A 16 -41.09 -1.35 -2.37
CA SER A 16 -39.95 -1.26 -3.30
C SER A 16 -38.68 -0.72 -2.64
N LYS A 17 -38.31 -1.22 -1.44
CA LYS A 17 -36.87 -1.35 -1.18
C LYS A 17 -36.42 -2.57 -1.99
N ALA A 18 -36.26 -2.37 -3.30
CA ALA A 18 -35.59 -3.34 -4.14
C ALA A 18 -34.23 -3.57 -3.48
N TRP A 19 -33.95 -4.78 -3.03
CA TRP A 19 -32.63 -5.14 -2.53
C TRP A 19 -31.62 -4.76 -3.62
N SER A 20 -30.88 -3.69 -3.40
CA SER A 20 -29.78 -3.27 -4.25
C SER A 20 -28.69 -4.32 -4.08
N ARG A 21 -28.74 -5.33 -4.94
CA ARG A 21 -27.73 -6.39 -5.03
C ARG A 21 -26.44 -5.78 -5.54
N CYS A 22 -25.31 -6.40 -5.20
CA CYS A 22 -24.04 -6.00 -5.76
C CYS A 22 -24.03 -6.18 -7.29
N PRO A 23 -23.35 -5.29 -8.03
CA PRO A 23 -23.13 -5.40 -9.47
C PRO A 23 -22.64 -6.80 -9.83
N ASN A 24 -23.41 -7.53 -10.64
CA ASN A 24 -23.14 -8.92 -11.09
C ASN A 24 -22.62 -9.87 -10.00
N TRP A 25 -23.03 -9.69 -8.74
CA TRP A 25 -22.51 -10.46 -7.60
C TRP A 25 -20.97 -10.48 -7.55
N CYS A 26 -20.35 -9.35 -7.90
CA CYS A 26 -18.91 -9.18 -7.95
C CYS A 26 -18.20 -10.21 -8.85
N ASN A 27 -18.90 -10.77 -9.85
CA ASN A 27 -18.42 -11.86 -10.72
C ASN A 27 -17.81 -13.05 -9.97
N ASN A 28 -18.17 -13.26 -8.70
CA ASN A 28 -17.50 -14.20 -7.79
C ASN A 28 -15.98 -13.96 -7.66
N LYS A 29 -15.52 -12.72 -7.83
CA LYS A 29 -14.13 -12.22 -7.74
C LYS A 29 -13.99 -11.12 -6.69
N GLY A 30 -14.84 -11.15 -5.67
CA GLY A 30 -14.83 -10.18 -4.59
C GLY A 30 -15.92 -10.42 -3.57
N LEU A 31 -15.82 -9.67 -2.48
CA LEU A 31 -16.83 -9.60 -1.43
C LEU A 31 -17.88 -8.56 -1.79
N CYS A 32 -19.15 -8.98 -1.77
CA CYS A 32 -20.29 -8.07 -1.88
C CYS A 32 -20.55 -7.42 -0.51
N VAL A 33 -20.46 -6.09 -0.45
CA VAL A 33 -20.78 -5.28 0.74
C VAL A 33 -22.04 -4.49 0.46
N THR A 34 -23.05 -4.64 1.31
CA THR A 34 -24.36 -3.99 1.16
C THR A 34 -24.61 -2.97 2.26
N ASN A 35 -25.06 -1.79 1.86
CA ASN A 35 -25.41 -0.66 2.73
C ASN A 35 -26.85 -0.20 2.43
N ASP A 36 -27.37 0.77 3.19
CA ASP A 36 -28.71 1.32 2.98
C ASP A 36 -28.92 1.97 1.59
N ASP A 37 -27.84 2.42 0.97
CA ASP A 37 -27.84 3.12 -0.32
C ASP A 37 -27.55 2.21 -1.54
N GLY A 38 -27.15 0.94 -1.33
CA GLY A 38 -26.63 0.13 -2.43
C GLY A 38 -25.79 -1.08 -2.01
N GLY A 39 -25.39 -1.92 -2.98
CA GLY A 39 -24.33 -2.91 -2.82
C GLY A 39 -23.13 -2.56 -3.70
N TYR A 40 -21.91 -2.72 -3.18
CA TYR A 40 -20.67 -2.53 -3.95
C TYR A 40 -19.72 -3.72 -3.75
N CYS A 41 -18.73 -3.83 -4.63
CA CYS A 41 -17.81 -4.95 -4.65
C CYS A 41 -16.42 -4.57 -4.12
N TYR A 42 -15.98 -5.30 -3.11
CA TYR A 42 -14.60 -5.32 -2.65
C TYR A 42 -13.86 -6.45 -3.38
N CYS A 43 -13.14 -6.12 -4.44
CA CYS A 43 -12.52 -7.11 -5.31
C CYS A 43 -11.37 -7.88 -4.66
N ASP A 44 -11.26 -9.15 -5.04
CA ASP A 44 -10.13 -10.00 -4.73
C ASP A 44 -8.86 -9.46 -5.40
N MET A 45 -7.70 -9.83 -4.86
CA MET A 45 -6.40 -9.38 -5.37
C MET A 45 -6.24 -9.66 -6.86
N GLY A 46 -5.85 -8.62 -7.62
CA GLY A 46 -5.64 -8.69 -9.06
C GLY A 46 -6.92 -8.55 -9.90
N TYR A 47 -8.07 -8.29 -9.27
CA TYR A 47 -9.32 -7.94 -9.93
C TYR A 47 -9.74 -6.51 -9.58
N THR A 48 -10.42 -5.86 -10.52
CA THR A 48 -10.85 -4.47 -10.43
C THR A 48 -12.14 -4.24 -11.22
N GLY A 49 -12.63 -3.00 -11.21
CA GLY A 49 -13.90 -2.60 -11.81
C GLY A 49 -15.07 -2.70 -10.84
N GLU A 50 -16.21 -2.17 -11.25
CA GLU A 50 -17.43 -2.06 -10.44
C GLU A 50 -17.93 -3.41 -9.90
N ASP A 51 -17.78 -4.45 -10.70
CA ASP A 51 -18.23 -5.81 -10.42
C ASP A 51 -17.08 -6.83 -10.38
N CYS A 52 -15.83 -6.39 -10.27
CA CYS A 52 -14.64 -7.25 -10.25
C CYS A 52 -14.42 -8.13 -11.49
N SER A 53 -15.03 -7.81 -12.63
CA SER A 53 -14.82 -8.53 -13.89
C SER A 53 -13.48 -8.22 -14.57
N LEU A 54 -12.84 -7.09 -14.22
CA LEU A 54 -11.62 -6.64 -14.86
C LEU A 54 -10.38 -7.08 -14.08
N LYS A 55 -9.25 -7.12 -14.78
CA LYS A 55 -7.92 -7.40 -14.23
C LYS A 55 -7.14 -6.12 -13.96
N VAL A 56 -6.41 -6.15 -12.87
CA VAL A 56 -5.36 -5.17 -12.56
C VAL A 56 -4.19 -5.45 -13.49
N CYS A 57 -3.70 -4.41 -14.16
CA CYS A 57 -2.49 -4.53 -14.97
C CYS A 57 -1.24 -4.31 -14.10
N PRO A 58 -0.09 -4.84 -14.54
CA PRO A 58 1.18 -4.55 -13.94
C PRO A 58 1.44 -3.05 -13.88
N SER A 59 2.07 -2.61 -12.80
CA SER A 59 2.54 -1.24 -12.63
C SER A 59 4.00 -1.27 -12.22
N ALA A 60 4.77 -0.32 -12.74
CA ALA A 60 6.18 -0.19 -12.44
C ALA A 60 6.57 1.29 -12.54
N PHE A 61 7.80 1.58 -12.09
CA PHE A 61 8.34 2.92 -12.29
C PHE A 61 8.61 3.18 -13.77
N ASP A 62 8.32 4.39 -14.22
CA ASP A 62 8.63 4.85 -15.58
C ASP A 62 10.15 4.91 -15.79
N PRO A 63 10.74 4.04 -16.63
CA PRO A 63 12.19 3.90 -16.77
C PRO A 63 12.87 5.12 -17.41
N VAL A 64 12.11 6.02 -18.03
CA VAL A 64 12.63 7.27 -18.60
C VAL A 64 12.22 8.50 -17.76
N SER A 65 11.69 8.28 -16.55
CA SER A 65 11.43 9.34 -15.60
C SER A 65 12.74 10.07 -15.26
N PRO A 66 12.82 11.41 -15.43
CA PRO A 66 14.03 12.17 -15.11
C PRO A 66 14.52 11.98 -13.68
N ILE A 67 13.60 11.68 -12.75
CA ILE A 67 13.90 11.44 -11.34
C ILE A 67 14.65 10.12 -11.16
N LEU A 68 14.31 9.07 -11.91
CA LEU A 68 14.99 7.78 -11.84
C LEU A 68 16.39 7.80 -12.46
N LEU A 69 16.61 8.70 -13.42
CA LEU A 69 17.92 8.92 -14.05
C LEU A 69 18.86 9.77 -13.19
N ALA A 70 18.36 10.37 -12.10
CA ALA A 70 19.18 11.14 -11.18
C ALA A 70 20.03 10.24 -10.28
N GLU A 71 21.22 10.72 -9.89
CA GLU A 71 21.99 10.11 -8.81
C GLU A 71 21.18 10.17 -7.51
N ASN A 72 20.87 9.01 -6.93
CA ASN A 72 20.02 8.84 -5.74
C ASN A 72 18.56 9.28 -5.94
N PRO A 73 17.78 8.53 -6.73
CA PRO A 73 16.41 8.90 -7.02
C PRO A 73 15.57 8.89 -5.73
N ASN A 74 14.82 9.96 -5.50
CA ASN A 74 13.95 10.09 -4.33
C ASN A 74 13.00 8.90 -4.23
N ARG A 75 12.57 8.56 -3.02
CA ARG A 75 11.64 7.47 -2.74
C ARG A 75 10.61 7.91 -1.72
N ARG A 76 9.48 7.21 -1.65
CA ARG A 76 8.48 7.52 -0.63
C ARG A 76 9.10 7.24 0.73
N GLN A 77 9.15 8.27 1.57
CA GLN A 77 9.68 8.18 2.92
C GLN A 77 8.64 8.61 3.93
N VAL A 78 8.59 7.88 5.05
CA VAL A 78 7.82 8.25 6.24
C VAL A 78 8.68 8.01 7.45
N ARG A 79 8.41 8.75 8.53
CA ARG A 79 9.11 8.59 9.79
C ARG A 79 8.17 7.97 10.82
N LEU A 80 8.56 6.82 11.36
CA LEU A 80 7.90 6.19 12.50
C LEU A 80 8.54 6.72 13.78
N GLU A 81 7.75 7.36 14.63
CA GLU A 81 8.17 7.82 15.95
C GLU A 81 7.39 7.10 17.03
N THR A 82 8.09 6.69 18.09
CA THR A 82 7.49 6.07 19.27
C THR A 82 7.76 6.92 20.48
N SER A 83 6.86 6.88 21.46
CA SER A 83 6.94 7.72 22.64
C SER A 83 6.12 7.13 23.78
N VAL A 84 6.49 7.52 25.01
CA VAL A 84 5.86 7.03 26.23
C VAL A 84 5.86 8.13 27.28
N LEU A 85 4.82 8.21 28.11
CA LEU A 85 4.77 9.20 29.20
C LEU A 85 5.63 8.80 30.39
N SER A 86 5.67 7.50 30.71
CA SER A 86 6.46 6.96 31.81
C SER A 86 6.79 5.49 31.60
N GLY A 87 7.95 5.05 32.09
CA GLY A 87 8.40 3.68 31.99
C GLY A 87 9.21 3.40 30.72
N LYS A 88 9.24 2.13 30.31
CA LYS A 88 10.04 1.62 29.19
C LYS A 88 9.14 0.89 28.20
N MET A 89 9.24 1.23 26.92
CA MET A 89 8.50 0.53 25.89
C MET A 89 8.94 -0.93 25.78
N SER A 90 7.96 -1.83 25.74
CA SER A 90 8.11 -3.26 25.53
C SER A 90 6.84 -3.85 24.91
N GLY A 91 6.90 -5.07 24.39
CA GLY A 91 5.80 -5.68 23.63
C GLY A 91 5.88 -5.33 22.15
N ALA A 92 4.77 -4.99 21.52
CA ALA A 92 4.72 -4.75 20.07
C ALA A 92 3.95 -3.49 19.69
N ILE A 93 4.46 -2.83 18.64
CA ILE A 93 3.70 -1.85 17.85
C ILE A 93 3.42 -2.45 16.48
N PHE A 94 2.41 -1.95 15.78
CA PHE A 94 2.01 -2.45 14.47
C PHE A 94 2.10 -1.34 13.44
N PHE A 95 3.00 -1.52 12.47
CA PHE A 95 3.11 -0.63 11.31
C PHE A 95 2.16 -1.13 10.22
N THR A 96 1.34 -0.25 9.68
CA THR A 96 0.38 -0.56 8.62
C THR A 96 0.66 0.27 7.38
N PHE A 97 0.66 -0.37 6.22
CA PHE A 97 0.69 0.28 4.92
C PHE A 97 -0.29 -0.41 3.96
N GLY A 98 -1.23 0.36 3.38
CA GLY A 98 -2.17 -0.15 2.38
C GLY A 98 -2.97 -1.36 2.89
N GLY A 99 -3.42 -1.31 4.15
CA GLY A 99 -4.19 -2.38 4.80
C GLY A 99 -3.39 -3.62 5.21
N ALA A 100 -2.10 -3.73 4.85
CA ALA A 100 -1.20 -4.76 5.35
C ALA A 100 -0.51 -4.26 6.62
N THR A 101 -0.43 -5.12 7.63
CA THR A 101 0.13 -4.78 8.95
C THR A 101 1.26 -5.72 9.32
N VAL A 102 2.36 -5.17 9.83
CA VAL A 102 3.52 -5.93 10.33
C VAL A 102 3.81 -5.54 11.78
N PRO A 103 4.03 -6.53 12.68
CA PRO A 103 4.42 -6.25 14.06
C PRO A 103 5.90 -5.86 14.12
N LEU A 104 6.20 -4.81 14.89
CA LEU A 104 7.54 -4.38 15.25
C LEU A 104 7.71 -4.47 16.76
N ASN A 105 8.93 -4.75 17.23
CA ASN A 105 9.21 -4.71 18.65
C ASN A 105 9.06 -3.27 19.17
N ALA A 106 8.27 -3.09 20.22
CA ALA A 106 8.06 -1.78 20.84
C ALA A 106 9.33 -1.28 21.56
N ASP A 107 10.17 -2.20 22.03
CA ASP A 107 11.47 -1.88 22.61
C ASP A 107 12.47 -1.54 21.51
N ALA A 108 12.77 -0.25 21.34
CA ALA A 108 13.69 0.23 20.31
C ALA A 108 15.13 -0.25 20.50
N THR A 109 15.53 -0.69 21.71
CA THR A 109 16.85 -1.31 21.94
C THR A 109 16.97 -2.67 21.25
N GLN A 110 15.83 -3.33 21.00
CA GLN A 110 15.72 -4.63 20.34
C GLN A 110 15.26 -4.54 18.88
N LEU A 111 14.99 -3.32 18.38
CA LEU A 111 14.62 -3.06 16.99
C LEU A 111 15.67 -2.17 16.34
N ASP A 112 16.75 -2.78 15.85
CA ASP A 112 17.73 -2.07 15.02
C ASP A 112 17.27 -1.94 13.55
N SER A 113 18.07 -1.24 12.73
CA SER A 113 17.76 -0.99 11.32
C SER A 113 17.58 -2.27 10.51
N ASN A 114 18.37 -3.32 10.79
CA ASN A 114 18.30 -4.58 10.06
C ASN A 114 17.01 -5.33 10.42
N GLN A 115 16.71 -5.42 11.72
CA GLN A 115 15.50 -6.05 12.22
C GLN A 115 14.24 -5.32 11.74
N CYS A 116 14.24 -3.99 11.77
CA CYS A 116 13.15 -3.19 11.25
C CYS A 116 12.95 -3.43 9.75
N THR A 117 14.02 -3.41 8.96
CA THR A 117 13.96 -3.65 7.50
C THR A 117 13.41 -5.05 7.19
N TYR A 118 13.90 -6.07 7.90
CA TYR A 118 13.43 -7.44 7.74
C TYR A 118 11.92 -7.58 8.03
N LEU A 119 11.44 -7.01 9.14
CA LEU A 119 10.03 -7.08 9.49
C LEU A 119 9.14 -6.30 8.51
N LEU A 120 9.56 -5.10 8.09
CA LEU A 120 8.82 -4.30 7.11
C LEU A 120 8.79 -4.94 5.72
N SER A 121 9.77 -5.79 5.37
CA SER A 121 9.77 -6.57 4.12
C SER A 121 8.61 -7.58 4.06
N GLY A 122 7.90 -7.81 5.18
CA GLY A 122 6.66 -8.59 5.21
C GLY A 122 5.44 -7.86 4.63
N LEU A 123 5.54 -6.57 4.31
CA LEU A 123 4.47 -5.79 3.68
C LEU A 123 4.29 -6.22 2.21
N LYS A 124 3.21 -6.92 1.90
CA LYS A 124 2.93 -7.43 0.55
C LYS A 124 2.83 -6.33 -0.52
N SER A 125 2.42 -5.12 -0.14
CA SER A 125 2.26 -3.98 -1.05
C SER A 125 3.57 -3.22 -1.31
N VAL A 126 4.71 -3.72 -0.81
CA VAL A 126 6.03 -3.10 -0.96
C VAL A 126 6.99 -4.18 -1.44
N SER A 127 7.67 -3.98 -2.56
CA SER A 127 8.64 -4.95 -3.08
C SER A 127 10.03 -4.77 -2.48
N GLU A 128 10.37 -3.54 -2.11
CA GLU A 128 11.64 -3.21 -1.48
C GLU A 128 11.45 -2.09 -0.45
N VAL A 129 11.97 -2.28 0.75
CA VAL A 129 11.89 -1.32 1.86
C VAL A 129 13.23 -1.24 2.57
N THR A 130 13.58 -0.05 3.05
CA THR A 130 14.67 0.12 4.03
C THR A 130 14.17 0.87 5.24
N CYS A 131 14.66 0.50 6.42
CA CYS A 131 14.34 1.14 7.68
C CYS A 131 15.62 1.49 8.43
N GLU A 132 15.87 2.78 8.65
CA GLU A 132 17.03 3.28 9.38
C GLU A 132 16.60 3.84 10.73
N ARG A 133 17.19 3.34 11.82
CA ARG A 133 16.97 3.92 13.16
C ARG A 133 17.77 5.21 13.31
N GLU A 134 17.08 6.35 13.31
CA GLU A 134 17.67 7.69 13.45
C GLU A 134 17.94 8.03 14.93
N LEU A 135 17.05 7.61 15.85
CA LEU A 135 17.20 7.89 17.28
C LEU A 135 16.81 6.67 18.13
N LEU A 136 17.47 6.56 19.28
CA LEU A 136 17.18 5.63 20.36
C LEU A 136 17.30 6.38 21.69
N ASP A 137 16.25 6.35 22.50
CA ASP A 137 16.34 6.73 23.91
C ASP A 137 16.45 5.47 24.78
N SER A 138 17.66 5.22 25.29
CA SER A 138 17.94 4.06 26.14
C SER A 138 17.23 4.08 27.50
N ASN A 139 16.68 5.23 27.93
CA ASN A 139 15.94 5.33 29.19
C ASN A 139 14.49 4.90 29.04
N THR A 140 13.83 5.36 27.97
CA THR A 140 12.41 5.07 27.69
C THR A 140 12.23 3.91 26.72
N HIS A 141 13.31 3.41 26.12
CA HIS A 141 13.33 2.40 25.07
C HIS A 141 12.50 2.81 23.83
N THR A 142 12.32 4.12 23.62
CA THR A 142 11.67 4.69 22.45
C THR A 142 12.67 4.91 21.32
N GLY A 143 12.19 4.97 20.08
CA GLY A 143 13.00 5.18 18.90
C GLY A 143 12.28 5.94 17.78
N ARG A 144 13.09 6.42 16.84
CA ARG A 144 12.69 7.07 15.59
C ARG A 144 13.30 6.33 14.42
N TYR A 145 12.50 6.07 13.40
CA TYR A 145 12.89 5.27 12.24
C TYR A 145 12.51 5.98 10.94
N LEU A 146 13.46 6.14 10.03
CA LEU A 146 13.22 6.57 8.66
C LEU A 146 12.91 5.32 7.81
N VAL A 147 11.65 5.19 7.43
CA VAL A 147 11.17 4.11 6.55
C VAL A 147 11.13 4.64 5.12
N THR A 148 11.81 3.96 4.21
CA THR A 148 11.84 4.29 2.78
C THR A 148 11.24 3.13 1.97
N LEU A 149 10.14 3.38 1.27
CA LEU A 149 9.58 2.44 0.31
C LEU A 149 10.32 2.61 -1.02
N ARG A 150 11.24 1.69 -1.31
CA ARG A 150 12.13 1.76 -2.48
C ARG A 150 11.47 1.20 -3.74
N GLY A 151 10.55 0.26 -3.57
CA GLY A 151 9.86 -0.39 -4.66
C GLY A 151 8.45 -0.81 -4.29
N PHE A 152 7.60 -0.86 -5.30
CA PHE A 152 6.26 -1.43 -5.25
C PHE A 152 6.20 -2.67 -6.14
N PRO A 153 5.34 -3.65 -5.83
CA PRO A 153 5.27 -4.92 -6.57
C PRO A 153 4.82 -4.71 -8.01
N GLU A 154 5.47 -5.36 -8.98
CA GLU A 154 5.14 -5.20 -10.41
C GLU A 154 3.68 -5.58 -10.72
N ARG A 155 3.10 -6.51 -9.97
CA ARG A 155 1.66 -6.75 -9.94
C ARG A 155 1.10 -6.15 -8.65
N PRO A 156 0.56 -4.93 -8.70
CA PRO A 156 -0.02 -4.30 -7.53
C PRO A 156 -1.01 -5.23 -6.83
N HIS A 157 -0.92 -5.29 -5.51
CA HIS A 157 -1.97 -5.85 -4.68
C HIS A 157 -3.12 -4.85 -4.53
N THR A 158 -3.62 -4.29 -5.66
CA THR A 158 -4.79 -3.43 -5.63
C THR A 158 -6.04 -4.32 -5.50
N ASN A 159 -6.80 -4.06 -4.45
CA ASN A 159 -8.26 -4.04 -4.54
C ASN A 159 -8.62 -2.62 -5.02
N ASN A 160 -9.85 -2.34 -5.46
CA ASN A 160 -10.28 -1.01 -5.96
C ASN A 160 -10.04 0.21 -5.03
N ILE A 161 -9.40 0.04 -3.88
CA ILE A 161 -9.22 1.04 -2.82
C ILE A 161 -7.77 1.54 -2.75
N ILE A 162 -6.78 0.75 -3.19
CA ILE A 162 -5.37 1.12 -3.06
C ILE A 162 -4.81 1.36 -4.45
N SER A 163 -4.63 2.62 -4.83
CA SER A 163 -3.93 3.03 -6.05
C SER A 163 -3.03 4.21 -5.73
N HIS A 164 -1.78 4.15 -6.16
CA HIS A 164 -0.82 5.25 -5.99
C HIS A 164 0.06 5.40 -7.22
N ASN A 165 0.59 6.59 -7.42
CA ASN A 165 1.50 6.93 -8.52
C ASN A 165 2.98 6.88 -8.12
N GLY A 166 3.31 6.19 -7.02
CA GLY A 166 4.66 6.13 -6.44
C GLY A 166 4.80 7.01 -5.19
N ASN A 167 3.85 7.92 -4.99
CA ASN A 167 3.70 8.71 -3.77
C ASN A 167 2.39 8.34 -3.04
N PRO A 168 2.30 7.19 -2.35
CA PRO A 168 1.11 6.86 -1.57
C PRO A 168 0.88 7.89 -0.46
N GLY A 169 -0.36 8.35 -0.32
CA GLY A 169 -0.74 9.35 0.66
C GLY A 169 -0.68 8.83 2.11
N MET A 170 -0.67 9.75 3.07
CA MET A 170 -0.53 9.44 4.49
C MET A 170 -1.70 8.64 5.07
N GLU A 171 -2.88 8.70 4.44
CA GLU A 171 -4.05 7.91 4.78
C GLU A 171 -3.84 6.39 4.65
N LEU A 172 -2.84 5.97 3.88
CA LEU A 172 -2.48 4.55 3.73
C LEU A 172 -1.54 4.06 4.83
N PHE A 173 -1.00 4.95 5.66
CA PHE A 173 -0.08 4.63 6.73
C PHE A 173 -0.76 4.72 8.09
N ALA A 174 -0.48 3.78 8.98
CA ALA A 174 -0.90 3.87 10.37
C ALA A 174 0.10 3.18 11.30
N CYS A 175 0.14 3.64 12.54
CA CYS A 175 0.80 2.93 13.63
C CYS A 175 -0.19 2.65 14.76
N ASN A 176 -0.13 1.46 15.34
CA ASN A 176 -0.95 1.06 16.47
C ASN A 176 -0.07 0.56 17.62
N SER A 177 -0.23 1.15 18.81
CA SER A 177 0.51 0.83 20.03
C SER A 177 -0.30 0.03 21.07
N SER A 178 -1.44 -0.55 20.69
CA SER A 178 -2.36 -1.21 21.62
C SER A 178 -1.81 -2.48 22.30
N GLN A 179 -0.72 -3.05 21.79
CA GLN A 179 -0.04 -4.22 22.38
C GLN A 179 1.31 -3.86 23.03
N VAL A 180 1.52 -2.58 23.35
CA VAL A 180 2.61 -2.17 24.24
C VAL A 180 2.25 -2.54 25.67
N SER A 181 3.21 -3.05 26.44
CA SER A 181 2.98 -3.47 27.83
C SER A 181 2.58 -2.28 28.70
N ALA A 182 1.31 -2.21 29.10
CA ALA A 182 0.80 -1.16 29.99
C ALA A 182 1.37 -1.23 31.42
N ILE A 183 1.97 -2.35 31.81
CA ILE A 183 2.60 -2.53 33.11
C ILE A 183 3.97 -1.84 33.14
N GLU A 184 4.66 -1.84 32.01
CA GLU A 184 6.04 -1.34 31.89
C GLU A 184 6.09 0.05 31.25
N ALA A 185 5.07 0.43 30.47
CA ALA A 185 4.95 1.69 29.76
C ALA A 185 3.55 2.29 29.89
N GLN A 186 3.45 3.48 30.50
CA GLN A 186 2.20 4.23 30.59
C GLN A 186 2.11 5.27 29.46
N GLY A 187 0.98 5.32 28.78
CA GLY A 187 0.72 6.31 27.73
C GLY A 187 1.59 6.12 26.48
N ALA A 188 1.91 4.87 26.14
CA ALA A 188 2.67 4.55 24.95
C ALA A 188 1.89 4.88 23.67
N TYR A 189 2.53 5.60 22.76
CA TYR A 189 1.98 5.94 21.47
C TYR A 189 3.03 5.80 20.37
N CYS A 190 2.54 5.65 19.14
CA CYS A 190 3.39 5.75 17.96
C CYS A 190 2.65 6.51 16.87
N GLU A 191 3.41 7.20 16.03
CA GLU A 191 2.90 8.01 14.94
C GLU A 191 3.74 7.86 13.69
N ILE A 192 3.11 8.08 12.53
CA ILE A 192 3.78 8.10 11.23
C ILE A 192 3.72 9.54 10.71
N LEU A 193 4.88 10.11 10.45
CA LEU A 193 5.05 11.46 9.95
C LEU A 193 5.48 11.43 8.49
N ASP A 194 4.94 12.35 7.69
CA ASP A 194 5.34 12.51 6.31
C ASP A 194 6.75 13.12 6.23
N VAL A 195 7.62 12.55 5.40
CA VAL A 195 8.95 13.06 5.14
C VAL A 195 8.97 13.67 3.75
N LEU A 196 9.24 14.98 3.70
CA LEU A 196 9.38 15.74 2.45
C LEU A 196 8.16 15.56 1.50
N PRO A 197 6.93 15.90 1.95
CA PRO A 197 5.69 15.66 1.18
C PRO A 197 5.65 16.34 -0.19
N SER A 198 6.48 17.37 -0.41
CA SER A 198 6.55 18.14 -1.65
C SER A 198 7.65 17.69 -2.61
N LEU A 199 8.37 16.61 -2.30
CA LEU A 199 9.49 16.14 -3.10
C LEU A 199 8.98 15.39 -4.35
N PRO A 200 9.56 15.64 -5.54
CA PRO A 200 9.22 14.88 -6.72
C PRO A 200 9.72 13.43 -6.55
N LEU A 201 8.78 12.49 -6.59
CA LEU A 201 9.03 11.05 -6.52
C LEU A 201 8.90 10.40 -7.91
N PRO A 202 9.62 9.28 -8.16
CA PRO A 202 9.46 8.50 -9.36
C PRO A 202 8.00 8.11 -9.61
N VAL A 203 7.56 8.28 -10.84
CA VAL A 203 6.21 7.91 -11.25
C VAL A 203 6.13 6.39 -11.33
N TYR A 204 5.27 5.80 -10.52
CA TYR A 204 4.89 4.40 -10.59
C TYR A 204 3.50 4.31 -11.20
N GLY A 205 3.42 3.77 -12.42
CA GLY A 205 2.20 3.80 -13.23
C GLY A 205 1.89 2.45 -13.83
N GLU A 206 0.62 2.28 -14.20
CA GLU A 206 0.18 1.12 -14.99
C GLU A 206 0.97 1.06 -16.31
N CYS A 207 1.47 -0.13 -16.62
CA CYS A 207 2.34 -0.36 -17.78
C CYS A 207 3.49 0.66 -17.89
N ALA A 208 3.98 1.16 -16.74
CA ALA A 208 5.04 2.17 -16.62
C ALA A 208 4.83 3.43 -17.48
N ASN A 209 3.59 3.70 -17.89
CA ASN A 209 3.20 4.72 -18.87
C ASN A 209 3.69 4.50 -20.32
N HIS A 210 4.21 3.32 -20.64
CA HIS A 210 4.75 2.96 -21.97
C HIS A 210 4.06 1.73 -22.57
N GLY A 211 2.76 1.59 -22.31
CA GLY A 211 1.96 0.51 -22.85
C GLY A 211 0.47 0.66 -22.58
N THR A 212 -0.33 -0.13 -23.30
CA THR A 212 -1.79 -0.18 -23.11
C THR A 212 -2.19 -1.43 -22.35
N CYS A 213 -2.95 -1.26 -21.26
CA CYS A 213 -3.47 -2.36 -20.46
C CYS A 213 -4.68 -3.05 -21.12
N ASN A 214 -4.60 -4.35 -21.36
CA ASN A 214 -5.78 -5.16 -21.63
C ASN A 214 -6.45 -5.57 -20.31
N ARG A 215 -7.55 -4.91 -19.96
CA ARG A 215 -8.30 -5.14 -18.70
C ARG A 215 -8.96 -6.52 -18.59
N LEU A 216 -9.11 -7.28 -19.68
CA LEU A 216 -9.66 -8.64 -19.58
C LEU A 216 -8.59 -9.66 -19.18
N THR A 217 -7.36 -9.45 -19.63
CA THR A 217 -6.24 -10.38 -19.37
C THR A 217 -5.30 -9.90 -18.28
N GLY A 218 -5.25 -8.60 -18.02
CA GLY A 218 -4.28 -7.97 -17.11
C GLY A 218 -2.88 -7.91 -17.71
N VAL A 219 -2.76 -7.83 -19.04
CA VAL A 219 -1.47 -7.82 -19.75
C VAL A 219 -1.26 -6.47 -20.42
N CYS A 220 -0.07 -5.89 -20.23
CA CYS A 220 0.36 -4.68 -20.91
C CYS A 220 0.87 -5.00 -22.33
N ALA A 221 0.34 -4.29 -23.32
CA ALA A 221 0.91 -4.23 -24.66
C ALA A 221 1.88 -3.05 -24.72
N CYS A 222 3.19 -3.34 -24.68
CA CYS A 222 4.23 -2.31 -24.62
C CYS A 222 4.42 -1.58 -25.95
N GLU A 223 4.79 -0.31 -25.85
CA GLU A 223 5.23 0.51 -26.98
C GLU A 223 6.61 0.06 -27.49
N TYR A 224 6.96 0.47 -28.71
CA TYR A 224 8.24 0.10 -29.31
C TYR A 224 9.41 0.60 -28.45
N GLY A 225 10.35 -0.31 -28.13
CA GLY A 225 11.51 -0.03 -27.28
C GLY A 225 11.31 -0.32 -25.80
N PHE A 226 10.08 -0.66 -25.37
CA PHE A 226 9.79 -1.03 -23.99
C PHE A 226 9.44 -2.52 -23.87
N LYS A 227 9.92 -3.14 -22.80
CA LYS A 227 9.83 -4.58 -22.52
C LYS A 227 9.50 -4.81 -21.04
N GLY A 228 9.29 -6.08 -20.68
CA GLY A 228 8.89 -6.49 -19.33
C GLY A 228 7.38 -6.61 -19.17
N LEU A 229 6.90 -7.12 -18.03
CA LEU A 229 5.45 -7.32 -17.82
C LEU A 229 4.73 -5.98 -17.66
N ALA A 230 5.41 -4.98 -17.10
CA ALA A 230 4.92 -3.62 -16.92
C ALA A 230 5.54 -2.60 -17.90
N CYS A 231 6.22 -3.01 -18.98
CA CYS A 231 6.84 -2.08 -19.95
C CYS A 231 7.87 -1.12 -19.34
N ASN A 232 8.57 -1.54 -18.28
CA ASN A 232 9.54 -0.75 -17.54
C ASN A 232 11.00 -1.10 -17.83
N ASP A 233 11.25 -1.98 -18.80
CA ASP A 233 12.61 -2.32 -19.23
C ASP A 233 12.86 -1.73 -20.61
N ILE A 234 13.84 -0.83 -20.70
CA ILE A 234 14.31 -0.21 -21.95
C ILE A 234 15.60 -0.84 -22.46
N ARG A 235 16.15 -1.83 -21.74
CA ARG A 235 17.42 -2.42 -22.10
C ARG A 235 17.28 -3.27 -23.36
N ASP A 236 18.23 -3.12 -24.26
CA ASP A 236 18.43 -4.03 -25.37
C ASP A 236 19.42 -5.14 -25.01
N ASP A 237 19.48 -6.14 -25.87
CA ASP A 237 20.34 -7.32 -25.75
C ASP A 237 21.83 -7.00 -25.94
N GLN A 238 22.18 -5.73 -26.23
CA GLN A 238 23.55 -5.21 -26.25
C GLN A 238 23.88 -4.32 -25.05
N ASP A 239 22.90 -3.94 -24.23
CA ASP A 239 23.12 -3.28 -22.96
C ASP A 239 23.78 -4.28 -22.00
N ILE A 240 25.08 -4.12 -21.80
CA ILE A 240 25.87 -4.92 -20.86
C ILE A 240 25.31 -4.63 -19.46
N ASP A 241 24.61 -5.61 -18.87
CA ASP A 241 24.39 -5.64 -17.43
C ASP A 241 25.77 -5.68 -16.77
N PHE A 242 26.25 -4.53 -16.31
CA PHE A 242 27.41 -4.46 -15.43
C PHE A 242 27.00 -5.07 -14.10
N VAL A 243 26.98 -6.40 -14.04
CA VAL A 243 26.92 -7.13 -12.78
C VAL A 243 28.24 -6.84 -12.09
N VAL A 244 28.25 -5.83 -11.23
CA VAL A 244 29.33 -5.63 -10.26
C VAL A 244 29.19 -6.77 -9.26
N HIS A 245 29.74 -7.94 -9.60
CA HIS A 245 30.07 -8.93 -8.60
C HIS A 245 31.23 -8.36 -7.78
N GLU A 246 30.92 -7.80 -6.61
CA GLU A 246 31.92 -7.63 -5.57
C GLU A 246 32.55 -9.00 -5.28
N GLY A 247 33.86 -9.12 -5.55
CA GLY A 247 34.67 -10.19 -4.94
C GLY A 247 35.39 -11.18 -5.85
N MET A 248 36.00 -10.75 -6.97
CA MET A 248 37.09 -11.54 -7.56
C MET A 248 38.42 -10.79 -7.43
N GLN A 249 39.13 -11.06 -6.31
CA GLN A 249 40.56 -10.77 -6.18
C GLN A 249 41.31 -11.66 -7.18
N LEU A 250 42.02 -11.03 -8.11
CA LEU A 250 43.07 -11.71 -8.88
C LEU A 250 44.29 -11.86 -7.98
N VAL A 251 44.64 -13.11 -7.65
CA VAL A 251 45.99 -13.51 -7.26
C VAL A 251 46.78 -13.78 -8.54
#